data_AF-A0A731V0W3-F1
#
_entry.id   AF-A0A731V0W3-F1
#
_cell.length_a   1.000
_cell.length_b   1.000
_cell.length_c   1.000
_cell.angle_alpha   90.00
_cell.angle_beta   90.00
_cell.angle_gamma   90.00
#
_symmetry.space_group_name_H-M   'P 1'
#
loop_
_entity.id
_entity.type
_entity.pdbx_description
1 polymer ?
#
loop_
_entity_poly.entity_id
_entity_poly.type
_entity_poly.pdbx_seq_one_letter_code
_entity_poly.pdbx_strand_id
1 'polypeptide(L)'
;MLALAIAVALGSGTASAGEKLDMSFIQGGAGINPEVWAALNGDYAPGRYLVDLSLNGKDIGKRILDVTPQDSEALCLSEAWLAKAGIYVSAEYFRKGYDAMRQCWVLAKAPAVKVDFDVATQSLSLAIPQKGLVKMPENVEWDYGTEAFRMNYNANANSGRYNTSAFGSADLKANI
;
A
#
# COMPACT_ATOMS: atom_id res chain seq x y z
N MET A 1 -68.33 -28.63 18.09
CA MET A 1 -68.02 -28.23 16.71
C MET A 1 -66.65 -27.56 16.69
N LEU A 2 -65.86 -27.99 15.72
CA LEU A 2 -64.41 -27.83 15.55
C LEU A 2 -64.10 -26.49 14.85
N ALA A 3 -63.06 -25.75 15.28
CA ALA A 3 -62.38 -24.72 14.46
C ALA A 3 -61.01 -24.42 15.10
N LEU A 4 -59.98 -25.21 14.83
CA LEU A 4 -58.96 -25.07 13.77
C LEU A 4 -58.11 -23.79 13.90
N ALA A 5 -57.00 -23.90 14.64
CA ALA A 5 -55.91 -22.93 14.65
C ALA A 5 -54.95 -23.24 13.50
N ILE A 6 -54.75 -22.29 12.59
CA ILE A 6 -53.78 -22.39 11.49
C ILE A 6 -52.48 -21.74 11.96
N ALA A 7 -51.46 -22.56 12.23
CA ALA A 7 -50.11 -22.09 12.47
C ALA A 7 -49.40 -21.92 11.12
N VAL A 8 -49.03 -20.68 10.78
CA VAL A 8 -48.17 -20.38 9.62
C VAL A 8 -46.73 -20.66 10.03
N ALA A 9 -46.18 -21.78 9.58
CA ALA A 9 -44.76 -22.04 9.65
C ALA A 9 -44.05 -21.18 8.59
N LEU A 10 -43.48 -20.05 9.00
CA LEU A 10 -42.49 -19.35 8.19
C LEU A 10 -41.23 -20.21 8.16
N GLY A 11 -41.05 -20.94 7.06
CA GLY A 11 -39.79 -21.60 6.76
C GLY A 11 -38.73 -20.53 6.56
N SER A 12 -37.84 -20.38 7.54
CA SER A 12 -36.58 -19.66 7.38
C SER A 12 -35.73 -20.41 6.37
N GLY A 13 -35.90 -20.11 5.09
CA GLY A 13 -34.97 -20.52 4.06
C GLY A 13 -33.61 -19.93 4.41
N THR A 14 -32.65 -20.79 4.74
CA THR A 14 -31.26 -20.38 4.81
C THR A 14 -30.84 -19.97 3.40
N ALA A 15 -30.81 -18.67 3.15
CA ALA A 15 -30.14 -18.11 2.00
C ALA A 15 -28.65 -18.39 2.17
N SER A 16 -28.18 -19.49 1.59
CA SER A 16 -26.75 -19.68 1.37
C SER A 16 -26.39 -18.76 0.20
N ALA A 17 -25.80 -17.61 0.51
CA ALA A 17 -25.13 -16.80 -0.48
C ALA A 17 -23.98 -17.65 -1.03
N GLY A 18 -24.05 -18.03 -2.30
CA GLY A 18 -22.86 -18.50 -3.01
C GLY A 18 -21.92 -17.31 -3.15
N GLU A 19 -20.91 -17.21 -2.29
CA GLU A 19 -19.95 -16.09 -2.20
C GLU A 19 -18.93 -16.09 -3.36
N LYS A 20 -19.36 -16.42 -4.58
CA LYS A 20 -18.50 -16.43 -5.76
C LYS A 20 -19.05 -15.44 -6.78
N LEU A 21 -18.21 -14.47 -7.14
CA LEU A 21 -18.54 -13.47 -8.14
C LEU A 21 -18.80 -14.16 -9.50
N ASP A 22 -19.99 -13.98 -10.07
CA ASP A 22 -20.29 -14.40 -11.45
C ASP A 22 -19.76 -13.34 -12.42
N MET A 23 -18.67 -13.66 -13.11
CA MET A 23 -17.96 -12.74 -14.01
C MET A 23 -18.28 -12.99 -15.49
N SER A 24 -19.28 -13.83 -15.78
CA SER A 24 -19.65 -14.21 -17.16
C SER A 24 -20.10 -13.03 -18.03
N PHE A 25 -20.50 -11.91 -17.41
CA PHE A 25 -20.95 -10.69 -18.09
C PHE A 25 -19.81 -9.76 -18.55
N ILE A 26 -18.57 -9.97 -18.08
CA ILE A 26 -17.44 -9.08 -18.41
C ILE A 26 -17.00 -9.32 -19.85
N GLN A 27 -17.06 -8.27 -20.68
CA GLN A 27 -16.59 -8.34 -22.06
C GLN A 27 -15.10 -8.70 -22.13
N GLY A 28 -14.78 -9.73 -22.91
CA GLY A 28 -13.42 -10.29 -23.00
C GLY A 28 -13.08 -11.33 -21.92
N GLY A 29 -13.97 -11.59 -20.96
CA GLY A 29 -13.73 -12.54 -19.86
C GLY A 29 -13.74 -14.02 -20.25
N ALA A 30 -14.34 -14.38 -21.40
CA ALA A 30 -14.47 -15.76 -21.87
C ALA A 30 -13.14 -16.46 -22.21
N GLY A 31 -12.05 -15.70 -22.40
CA GLY A 31 -10.69 -16.21 -22.64
C GLY A 31 -9.75 -16.14 -21.44
N ILE A 32 -10.24 -15.66 -20.29
CA ILE A 32 -9.41 -15.47 -19.08
C ILE A 32 -9.43 -16.74 -18.24
N ASN A 33 -8.26 -17.17 -17.76
CA ASN A 33 -8.12 -18.32 -16.88
C ASN A 33 -9.04 -18.18 -15.64
N PRO A 34 -9.91 -19.17 -15.33
CA PRO A 34 -10.79 -19.17 -14.16
C PRO A 34 -10.10 -18.88 -12.82
N GLU A 35 -8.80 -19.18 -12.70
CA GLU A 35 -7.99 -18.89 -11.52
C GLU A 35 -7.86 -17.38 -11.24
N VAL A 36 -7.85 -16.55 -12.29
CA VAL A 36 -7.80 -15.07 -12.14
C VAL A 36 -9.07 -14.56 -11.48
N TRP A 37 -10.23 -15.10 -11.87
CA TRP A 37 -11.50 -14.75 -11.25
C TRP A 37 -11.61 -15.29 -9.82
N ALA A 38 -11.08 -16.49 -9.57
CA ALA A 38 -11.06 -17.06 -8.23
C ALA A 38 -10.25 -16.19 -7.25
N ALA A 39 -9.15 -15.59 -7.70
CA ALA A 39 -8.30 -14.74 -6.89
C ALA A 39 -8.94 -13.40 -6.47
N LEU A 40 -10.05 -12.99 -7.11
CA LEU A 40 -10.80 -11.78 -6.73
C LEU A 40 -11.80 -12.01 -5.59
N ASN A 41 -12.00 -13.25 -5.12
CA ASN A 41 -12.90 -13.53 -3.99
C ASN A 41 -12.23 -13.31 -2.62
N GLY A 42 -10.93 -13.00 -2.58
CA GLY A 42 -10.23 -12.64 -1.34
C GLY A 42 -10.48 -11.20 -0.92
N ASP A 43 -10.05 -10.85 0.30
CA ASP A 43 -10.09 -9.48 0.83
C ASP A 43 -9.27 -8.52 -0.06
N TYR A 44 -8.15 -9.01 -0.60
CA TYR A 44 -7.27 -8.24 -1.47
C TYR A 44 -7.15 -8.87 -2.85
N ALA A 45 -7.65 -8.14 -3.86
CA ALA A 45 -7.44 -8.50 -5.25
C ALA A 45 -5.94 -8.43 -5.60
N PRO A 46 -5.37 -9.44 -6.30
CA PRO A 46 -3.99 -9.37 -6.76
C PRO A 46 -3.79 -8.25 -7.77
N GLY A 47 -2.66 -7.57 -7.69
CA GLY A 47 -2.37 -6.43 -8.55
C GLY A 47 -1.25 -5.56 -8.01
N ARG A 48 -0.97 -4.51 -8.76
CA ARG A 48 0.04 -3.50 -8.41
C ARG A 48 -0.66 -2.18 -8.14
N TYR A 49 -0.55 -1.72 -6.89
CA TYR A 49 -1.27 -0.56 -6.38
C TYR A 49 -0.31 0.55 -6.01
N LEU A 50 -0.67 1.82 -6.28
CA LEU A 50 0.03 2.97 -5.73
C LEU A 50 -0.73 3.42 -4.48
N VAL A 51 -0.31 2.93 -3.32
CA VAL A 51 -1.06 3.11 -2.08
C VAL A 51 -0.63 4.37 -1.33
N ASP A 52 -1.60 5.12 -0.82
CA ASP A 52 -1.41 6.13 0.22
C ASP A 52 -1.17 5.42 1.56
N LEU A 53 0.07 5.51 2.08
CA LEU A 53 0.50 4.74 3.25
C LEU A 53 0.47 5.59 4.52
N SER A 54 -0.17 5.07 5.57
CA SER A 54 -0.14 5.66 6.91
C SER A 54 0.38 4.67 7.96
N LEU A 55 1.18 5.18 8.90
CA LEU A 55 1.66 4.45 10.07
C LEU A 55 1.14 5.14 11.34
N ASN A 56 0.38 4.41 12.16
CA ASN A 56 -0.21 4.91 13.41
C ASN A 56 -0.99 6.22 13.21
N GLY A 57 -1.74 6.33 12.11
CA GLY A 57 -2.54 7.51 11.75
C GLY A 57 -1.77 8.67 11.13
N LYS A 58 -0.44 8.55 10.97
CA LYS A 58 0.39 9.55 10.30
C LYS A 58 0.64 9.12 8.85
N ASP A 59 0.34 9.99 7.90
CA ASP A 59 0.72 9.81 6.50
C ASP A 59 2.26 9.78 6.34
N ILE A 60 2.76 8.79 5.61
CA ILE A 60 4.19 8.61 5.29
C ILE A 60 4.43 8.54 3.77
N GLY A 61 3.45 9.01 2.99
CA GLY A 61 3.50 9.16 1.55
C GLY A 61 3.12 7.90 0.76
N LYS A 62 3.25 7.99 -0.56
CA LYS A 62 2.82 6.94 -1.49
C LYS A 62 3.86 5.85 -1.66
N ARG A 63 3.42 4.59 -1.79
CA ARG A 63 4.30 3.45 -2.11
C ARG A 63 3.64 2.51 -3.11
N ILE A 64 4.46 1.90 -3.95
CA ILE A 64 3.98 0.82 -4.82
C ILE A 64 3.87 -0.45 -3.97
N LEU A 65 2.69 -1.05 -3.91
CA LEU A 65 2.42 -2.32 -3.26
C LEU A 65 2.07 -3.36 -4.32
N ASP A 66 2.82 -4.45 -4.37
CA ASP A 66 2.53 -5.60 -5.21
C ASP A 66 1.79 -6.65 -4.35
N VAL A 67 0.51 -6.90 -4.65
CA VAL A 67 -0.36 -7.87 -3.98
C VAL A 67 -0.42 -9.14 -4.82
N THR A 68 -0.05 -10.27 -4.23
CA THR A 68 -0.05 -11.58 -4.89
C THR A 68 -1.30 -12.39 -4.52
N PRO A 69 -1.64 -13.45 -5.28
CA PRO A 69 -2.74 -14.34 -4.89
C PRO A 69 -2.62 -14.94 -3.49
N GLN A 70 -1.39 -15.08 -2.97
CA GLN A 70 -1.12 -15.58 -1.62
C GLN A 70 -1.43 -14.55 -0.52
N ASP A 71 -1.68 -13.29 -0.88
CA ASP A 71 -2.02 -12.21 0.05
C ASP A 71 -3.53 -12.05 0.23
N SER A 72 -4.35 -12.94 -0.34
CA SER A 72 -5.81 -12.81 -0.42
C SER A 72 -6.50 -12.53 0.91
N GLU A 73 -5.98 -13.02 2.03
CA GLU A 73 -6.54 -12.82 3.38
C GLU A 73 -5.67 -11.89 4.24
N ALA A 74 -4.38 -11.77 3.94
CA ALA A 74 -3.45 -10.97 4.73
C ALA A 74 -2.23 -10.59 3.91
N LEU A 75 -1.88 -9.31 3.91
CA LEU A 75 -0.69 -8.81 3.22
C LEU A 75 0.59 -9.37 3.85
N CYS A 76 1.48 -9.87 3.01
CA CYS A 76 2.85 -10.22 3.39
C CYS A 76 3.83 -9.14 2.88
N LEU A 77 4.35 -8.32 3.80
CA LEU A 77 5.19 -7.17 3.47
C LEU A 77 6.67 -7.54 3.63
N SER A 78 7.45 -7.41 2.55
CA SER A 78 8.89 -7.70 2.60
C SER A 78 9.63 -6.66 3.43
N GLU A 79 10.77 -7.06 4.01
CA GLU A 79 11.62 -6.15 4.78
C GLU A 79 12.13 -4.98 3.92
N ALA A 80 12.49 -5.26 2.67
CA ALA A 80 12.90 -4.22 1.71
C ALA A 80 11.78 -3.20 1.42
N TRP A 81 10.53 -3.65 1.32
CA TRP A 81 9.39 -2.75 1.12
C TRP A 81 9.14 -1.88 2.35
N LEU A 82 9.17 -2.48 3.54
CA LEU A 82 9.01 -1.78 4.81
C LEU A 82 10.12 -0.74 5.02
N ALA A 83 11.38 -1.11 4.75
CA ALA A 83 12.52 -0.20 4.85
C ALA A 83 12.39 0.99 3.88
N LYS A 84 12.00 0.76 2.63
CA LYS A 84 11.71 1.84 1.64
C LYS A 84 10.52 2.72 2.06
N ALA A 85 9.58 2.17 2.83
CA ALA A 85 8.51 2.94 3.46
C ALA A 85 8.97 3.70 4.72
N GLY A 86 10.21 3.51 5.19
CA GLY A 86 10.71 4.09 6.44
C GLY A 86 10.13 3.41 7.68
N ILE A 87 9.61 2.19 7.55
CA ILE A 87 9.04 1.39 8.63
C ILE A 87 10.03 0.29 9.00
N TYR A 88 10.50 0.30 10.24
CA TYR A 88 11.42 -0.71 10.76
C TYR A 88 10.73 -1.49 11.86
N VAL A 89 10.60 -2.80 11.67
CA VAL A 89 9.82 -3.69 12.55
C VAL A 89 10.72 -4.61 13.38
N SER A 90 10.28 -4.92 14.60
CA SER A 90 10.97 -5.87 15.47
C SER A 90 10.75 -7.31 15.00
N ALA A 91 11.81 -7.97 14.56
CA ALA A 91 11.77 -9.38 14.16
C ALA A 91 11.28 -10.30 15.30
N GLU A 92 11.62 -9.97 16.55
CA GLU A 92 11.16 -10.73 17.72
C GLU A 92 9.64 -10.59 17.91
N TYR A 93 9.13 -9.36 17.80
CA TYR A 93 7.70 -9.08 17.97
C TYR A 93 6.84 -9.74 16.89
N PHE A 94 7.33 -9.71 15.64
CA PHE A 94 6.63 -10.23 14.47
C PHE A 94 6.98 -11.69 14.13
N ARG A 95 7.79 -12.38 14.94
CA ARG A 95 8.29 -13.74 14.66
C ARG A 95 7.21 -14.74 14.21
N LYS A 96 6.01 -14.67 14.79
CA LYS A 96 4.87 -15.56 14.43
C LYS A 96 4.30 -15.29 13.02
N GLY A 97 4.51 -14.09 12.50
CA GLY A 97 4.05 -13.65 11.19
C GLY A 97 5.10 -13.74 10.10
N TYR A 98 6.32 -14.21 10.38
CA TYR A 98 7.35 -14.38 9.36
C TYR A 98 7.02 -15.56 8.45
N ASP A 99 6.95 -15.29 7.15
CA ASP A 99 6.91 -16.32 6.12
C ASP A 99 8.32 -16.52 5.55
N ALA A 100 8.96 -17.63 5.93
CA ALA A 100 10.32 -17.92 5.48
C ALA A 100 10.42 -18.29 3.99
N MET A 101 9.34 -18.80 3.39
CA MET A 101 9.31 -19.17 1.97
C MET A 101 9.19 -17.92 1.11
N ARG A 102 8.36 -16.96 1.53
CA ARG A 102 8.12 -15.69 0.83
C ARG A 102 9.04 -14.55 1.29
N GLN A 103 9.83 -14.76 2.34
CA GLN A 103 10.73 -13.80 2.97
C GLN A 103 10.05 -12.45 3.32
N CYS A 104 8.87 -12.53 3.93
CA CYS A 104 8.06 -11.35 4.26
C CYS A 104 7.33 -11.52 5.60
N TRP A 105 6.76 -10.41 6.08
CA TRP A 105 6.06 -10.33 7.36
C TRP A 105 4.55 -10.15 7.15
N VAL A 106 3.76 -11.08 7.69
CA VAL A 106 2.32 -10.93 7.86
C VAL A 106 2.06 -10.23 9.19
N LEU A 107 2.12 -8.88 9.18
CA LEU A 107 2.11 -8.07 10.40
C LEU A 107 0.83 -8.25 11.23
N ALA A 108 -0.32 -8.50 10.59
CA ALA A 108 -1.61 -8.72 11.25
C ALA A 108 -1.63 -9.94 12.21
N LYS A 109 -0.67 -10.87 12.10
CA LYS A 109 -0.55 -12.02 13.02
C LYS A 109 0.04 -11.66 14.38
N ALA A 110 0.63 -10.47 14.52
CA ALA A 110 1.17 -9.99 15.79
C ALA A 110 0.07 -9.38 16.68
N PRO A 111 0.20 -9.46 18.02
CA PRO A 111 -0.82 -8.93 18.91
C PRO A 111 -0.97 -7.41 18.74
N ALA A 112 -2.20 -6.91 18.87
CA ALA A 112 -2.53 -5.49 18.84
C ALA A 112 -1.99 -4.74 17.60
N VAL A 113 -1.83 -5.44 16.47
CA VAL A 113 -1.51 -4.84 15.17
C VAL A 113 -2.75 -4.85 14.29
N LYS A 114 -3.03 -3.74 13.60
CA LYS A 114 -4.04 -3.67 12.54
C LYS A 114 -3.35 -3.35 11.22
N VAL A 115 -3.64 -4.16 10.20
CA VAL A 115 -3.28 -3.90 8.80
C VAL A 115 -4.59 -3.74 8.05
N ASP A 116 -4.79 -2.59 7.43
CA ASP A 116 -6.05 -2.23 6.77
C ASP A 116 -5.71 -1.70 5.39
N PHE A 117 -5.94 -2.51 4.36
CA PHE A 117 -5.78 -2.10 2.97
C PHE A 117 -7.16 -1.95 2.34
N ASP A 118 -7.52 -0.71 2.04
CA ASP A 118 -8.70 -0.40 1.25
C ASP A 118 -8.29 -0.33 -0.23
N VAL A 119 -8.67 -1.37 -0.98
CA VAL A 119 -8.37 -1.51 -2.41
C VAL A 119 -9.06 -0.41 -3.24
N ALA A 120 -10.25 0.04 -2.82
CA ALA A 120 -11.05 1.00 -3.57
C ALA A 120 -10.46 2.41 -3.48
N THR A 121 -9.98 2.80 -2.29
CA THR A 121 -9.32 4.09 -2.08
C THR A 121 -7.80 4.04 -2.25
N GLN A 122 -7.24 2.84 -2.46
CA GLN A 122 -5.80 2.57 -2.50
C GLN A 122 -5.09 3.13 -1.25
N SER A 123 -5.69 2.93 -0.08
CA SER A 123 -5.15 3.41 1.19
C SER A 123 -4.69 2.23 2.04
N LEU A 124 -3.44 2.26 2.50
CA LEU A 124 -2.88 1.25 3.40
C LEU A 124 -2.59 1.89 4.77
N SER A 125 -3.27 1.42 5.81
CA SER A 125 -3.08 1.85 7.20
C SER A 125 -2.45 0.74 8.03
N LEU A 126 -1.34 1.07 8.69
CA LEU A 126 -0.62 0.19 9.60
C LEU A 126 -0.70 0.76 11.01
N ALA A 127 -1.43 0.11 11.89
CA ALA A 127 -1.43 0.42 13.32
C ALA A 127 -0.54 -0.60 14.04
N ILE A 128 0.65 -0.18 14.47
CA ILE A 128 1.68 -1.03 15.07
C ILE A 128 2.06 -0.47 16.45
N PRO A 129 1.97 -1.27 17.54
CA PRO A 129 2.44 -0.87 18.85
C PRO A 129 3.92 -0.50 18.84
N GLN A 130 4.33 0.44 19.69
CA GLN A 130 5.73 0.90 19.74
C GLN A 130 6.74 -0.23 20.01
N LYS A 131 6.34 -1.29 20.72
CA LYS A 131 7.17 -2.51 20.92
C LYS A 131 7.45 -3.28 19.62
N GLY A 132 6.56 -3.17 18.64
CA GLY A 132 6.72 -3.77 17.31
C GLY A 132 7.57 -2.92 16.38
N LEU A 133 7.85 -1.67 16.71
CA LEU A 133 8.70 -0.78 15.92
C LEU A 133 10.10 -0.72 16.52
N VAL A 134 11.11 -0.67 15.65
CA VAL A 134 12.50 -0.40 16.04
C VAL A 134 12.94 0.93 15.44
N LYS A 135 14.01 1.50 16.00
CA LYS A 135 14.63 2.67 15.40
C LYS A 135 15.17 2.31 14.02
N MET A 136 15.21 3.31 13.14
CA MET A 136 15.96 3.23 11.90
C MET A 136 17.37 2.72 12.20
N PRO A 137 17.82 1.62 11.58
CA PRO A 137 19.16 1.10 11.82
C PRO A 137 20.22 2.08 11.28
N GLU A 138 21.42 2.05 11.82
CA GLU A 138 22.47 3.03 11.45
C GLU A 138 23.00 2.82 10.02
N ASN A 139 22.82 1.61 9.46
CA ASN A 139 23.33 1.19 8.15
C ASN A 139 22.28 1.23 7.03
N VAL A 140 21.34 2.18 7.08
CA VAL A 140 20.35 2.33 5.98
C VAL A 140 21.03 2.91 4.74
N GLU A 141 20.68 2.35 3.60
CA GLU A 141 21.07 2.85 2.29
C GLU A 141 20.48 4.26 2.08
N TRP A 142 21.35 5.26 2.06
CA TRP A 142 20.97 6.65 1.80
C TRP A 142 20.75 6.85 0.30
N ASP A 143 19.64 7.50 -0.06
CA ASP A 143 19.45 8.01 -1.42
C ASP A 143 20.33 9.24 -1.60
N TYR A 144 21.47 9.07 -2.27
CA TYR A 144 22.41 10.15 -2.60
C TYR A 144 21.92 11.04 -3.77
N GLY A 145 20.70 10.80 -4.23
CA GLY A 145 20.13 11.45 -5.40
C GLY A 145 20.69 10.86 -6.69
N THR A 146 20.17 11.34 -7.81
CA THR A 146 20.64 10.94 -9.13
C THR A 146 21.85 11.78 -9.54
N GLU A 147 22.74 11.18 -10.33
CA GLU A 147 23.81 11.89 -11.03
C GLU A 147 23.20 13.01 -11.89
N ALA A 148 23.62 14.25 -11.67
CA ALA A 148 23.01 15.40 -12.32
C ALA A 148 23.98 16.58 -12.44
N PHE A 149 23.83 17.35 -13.52
CA PHE A 149 24.49 18.64 -13.71
C PHE A 149 23.45 19.76 -13.63
N ARG A 150 23.67 20.75 -12.75
CA ARG A 150 22.78 21.88 -12.53
C ARG A 150 23.51 23.19 -12.86
N MET A 151 22.97 23.94 -13.81
CA MET A 151 23.36 25.32 -14.09
C MET A 151 22.28 26.27 -13.60
N ASN A 152 22.68 27.33 -12.90
CA ASN A 152 21.79 28.39 -12.49
C ASN A 152 22.39 29.74 -12.90
N TYR A 153 21.56 30.63 -13.43
CA TYR A 153 22.00 31.90 -13.99
C TYR A 153 21.05 32.99 -13.55
N ASN A 154 21.60 34.18 -13.32
CA ASN A 154 20.84 35.35 -12.94
C ASN A 154 21.33 36.54 -13.75
N ALA A 155 20.43 37.24 -14.41
CA ALA A 155 20.73 38.44 -15.18
C ALA A 155 19.72 39.52 -14.79
N ASN A 156 20.23 40.68 -14.38
CA ASN A 156 19.42 41.84 -14.06
C ASN A 156 19.91 43.02 -14.89
N ALA A 157 18.97 43.78 -15.44
CA ALA A 157 19.24 45.04 -16.08
C ALA A 157 18.35 46.10 -15.42
N ASN A 158 18.95 47.24 -15.09
CA ASN A 158 18.22 48.38 -14.56
C ASN A 158 18.51 49.60 -15.44
N SER A 159 17.46 50.28 -15.89
CA SER A 159 17.57 51.48 -16.69
C SER A 159 16.83 52.61 -15.98
N GLY A 160 17.58 53.65 -15.63
CA GLY A 160 17.07 54.90 -15.06
C GLY A 160 17.24 56.05 -16.05
N ARG A 161 16.71 57.23 -15.69
CA ARG A 161 16.65 58.40 -16.58
C ARG A 161 18.01 58.89 -17.11
N TYR A 162 19.11 58.53 -16.46
CA TYR A 162 20.47 58.97 -16.82
C TYR A 162 21.53 57.84 -16.87
N ASN A 163 21.15 56.58 -16.57
CA ASN A 163 22.10 55.47 -16.49
C ASN A 163 21.39 54.13 -16.76
N THR A 164 22.07 53.23 -17.46
CA THR A 164 21.69 51.82 -17.56
C THR A 164 22.82 50.95 -17.00
N SER A 165 22.49 50.04 -16.10
CA SER A 165 23.42 49.04 -15.58
C SER A 165 22.89 47.64 -15.83
N ALA A 166 23.81 46.70 -16.00
CA ALA A 166 23.52 45.28 -16.12
C ALA A 166 24.45 44.50 -15.19
N PHE A 167 23.90 43.46 -14.57
CA PHE A 167 24.62 42.52 -13.74
C PHE A 167 24.22 41.11 -14.16
N GLY A 168 25.20 40.21 -14.21
CA GLY A 168 24.97 38.80 -14.47
C GLY A 168 25.81 37.93 -13.54
N SER A 169 25.26 36.79 -13.13
CA SER A 169 25.98 35.73 -12.44
C SER A 169 25.54 34.35 -12.95
N ALA A 170 26.43 33.37 -12.84
CA ALA A 170 26.15 31.99 -13.17
C ALA A 170 26.86 31.05 -12.18
N ASP A 171 26.21 29.97 -11.79
CA ASP A 171 26.76 28.89 -10.97
C ASP A 171 26.51 27.52 -11.61
N LEU A 172 27.48 26.62 -11.44
CA LEU A 172 27.48 25.25 -11.95
C LEU A 172 27.71 24.28 -10.79
N LYS A 173 26.90 23.22 -10.72
CA LYS A 173 26.97 22.19 -9.69
C LYS A 173 26.82 20.81 -10.33
N ALA A 174 27.56 19.83 -9.84
CA ALA A 174 27.42 18.43 -10.23
C ALA A 174 27.13 17.57 -8.97
N ASN A 175 26.20 16.63 -9.11
CA ASN A 175 25.98 15.55 -8.17
C ASN A 175 26.55 14.27 -8.81
N ILE A 176 27.48 13.62 -8.11
CA ILE A 176 28.16 12.38 -8.51
C ILE A 176 28.15 11.38 -7.35
#